data_AF-A0A2A2GY12-F1
#
_entry.id   AF-A0A2A2GY12-F1
#
_cell.length_a   1.000
_cell.length_b   1.000
_cell.length_c   1.000
_cell.angle_alpha   90.00
_cell.angle_beta   90.00
_cell.angle_gamma   90.00
#
_symmetry.space_group_name_H-M   'P 1'
#
loop_
_entity.id
_entity.type
_entity.pdbx_description
1 polymer ?
#
loop_
_entity_poly.entity_id
_entity_poly.type
_entity_poly.pdbx_seq_one_letter_code
_entity_poly.pdbx_strand_id
1 'polypeptide(L)' 'MVHYQYSGNKHDVIAGIGLVNLLWHDLTSVESIPIDYRIYDKDSDGKTKNTHFSEMLALARVSHKTNLGTLIKHGCAQQ' A
#
# COMPACT_ATOMS: atom_id res chain seq x y z
N MET A 1 -11.13 11.81 4.78
CA MET A 1 -11.42 10.57 5.51
C MET A 1 -10.35 10.33 6.57
N VAL A 2 -10.72 10.19 7.83
CA VAL A 2 -9.79 9.83 8.93
C VAL A 2 -10.39 8.64 9.65
N HIS A 3 -9.59 7.58 9.82
CA HIS A 3 -10.01 6.36 10.50
C HIS A 3 -9.09 6.04 11.66
N TYR A 4 -9.65 5.41 12.68
CA TYR A 4 -8.87 4.86 13.78
C TYR A 4 -8.17 3.58 13.34
N GLN A 5 -6.85 3.55 13.49
CA GLN A 5 -6.01 2.43 13.08
C GLN A 5 -4.91 2.18 14.11
N TYR A 6 -4.59 0.92 14.32
CA TYR A 6 -3.55 0.54 15.28
C TYR A 6 -2.17 1.02 14.83
N SER A 7 -1.43 1.64 15.73
CA SER A 7 -0.04 2.05 15.56
C SER A 7 0.91 1.15 16.30
N GLY A 8 1.79 0.51 15.53
CA GLY A 8 2.92 -0.23 16.08
C GLY A 8 3.92 0.69 16.78
N ASN A 9 4.05 1.96 16.36
CA ASN A 9 4.96 2.90 17.01
C ASN A 9 4.40 3.42 18.35
N LYS A 10 3.10 3.72 18.40
CA LYS A 10 2.44 4.18 19.64
C LYS A 10 1.94 3.03 20.52
N HIS A 11 1.95 1.81 19.99
CA HIS A 11 1.25 0.65 20.55
C HIS A 11 -0.22 0.90 20.89
N ASP A 12 -0.89 1.79 20.13
CA ASP A 12 -2.26 2.23 20.42
C ASP A 12 -3.04 2.53 19.13
N VAL A 13 -4.36 2.61 19.23
CA VAL A 13 -5.25 2.98 18.13
C VAL A 13 -5.29 4.50 17.99
N ILE A 14 -4.78 5.00 16.87
CA ILE A 14 -4.71 6.44 16.58
C ILE A 14 -5.56 6.80 15.36
N ALA A 15 -6.06 8.03 15.34
CA ALA A 15 -6.69 8.59 14.15
C ALA A 15 -5.62 8.81 13.06
N GLY A 16 -5.88 8.32 11.85
CA GLY A 16 -4.96 8.48 10.73
C GLY A 16 -5.61 8.30 9.37
N ILE A 17 -4.83 8.59 8.34
CA ILE A 17 -5.23 8.37 6.94
C ILE A 17 -4.75 6.98 6.54
N GLY A 18 -5.68 6.16 6.06
CA GLY A 18 -5.32 4.86 5.51
C GLY A 18 -4.61 5.04 4.17
N LEU A 19 -3.46 4.39 4.00
CA LEU A 19 -2.74 4.36 2.72
C LEU A 19 -2.44 2.91 2.32
N VAL A 20 -2.52 2.65 1.03
CA VAL A 20 -2.07 1.41 0.38
C VAL A 20 -1.06 1.79 -0.69
N ASN A 21 0.19 1.35 -0.50
CA ASN A 21 1.28 1.63 -1.43
C ASN A 21 1.71 0.33 -2.13
N LEU A 22 2.03 0.46 -3.42
CA LEU A 22 2.65 -0.56 -4.25
C LEU A 22 4.05 -0.07 -4.58
N LEU A 23 5.06 -0.78 -4.09
CA LEU A 23 6.47 -0.46 -4.35
C LEU A 23 7.12 -1.61 -5.12
N TRP A 24 7.91 -1.25 -6.12
CA TRP A 24 8.87 -2.15 -6.74
C TRP A 24 10.14 -2.12 -5.91
N HIS A 25 10.65 -3.29 -5.55
CA HIS A 25 11.91 -3.41 -4.83
C HIS A 25 12.88 -4.27 -5.63
N ASP A 26 14.04 -3.68 -5.96
CA ASP A 26 15.13 -4.40 -6.59
C ASP A 26 16.04 -5.00 -5.53
N LEU A 27 16.15 -6.33 -5.53
CA LEU A 27 16.98 -7.07 -4.58
C LEU A 27 18.48 -6.90 -4.85
N THR A 28 18.86 -6.40 -6.03
CA THR A 28 20.27 -6.23 -6.42
C THR A 28 20.80 -4.84 -6.11
N SER A 29 20.00 -3.79 -6.32
CA SER A 29 20.37 -2.40 -6.05
C SER A 29 19.87 -1.88 -4.69
N VAL A 30 19.06 -2.65 -3.95
CA VAL A 30 18.39 -2.23 -2.70
C VAL A 30 17.47 -1.00 -2.91
N GLU A 31 17.16 -0.67 -4.15
CA GLU A 31 16.30 0.46 -4.48
C GLU A 31 14.83 0.10 -4.34
N SER A 32 14.04 1.04 -3.81
CA SER A 32 12.59 0.93 -3.71
C SER A 32 11.94 2.05 -4.50
N ILE A 33 11.26 1.71 -5.59
CA ILE A 33 10.58 2.66 -6.47
C ILE A 33 9.06 2.55 -6.24
N PRO A 34 8.37 3.64 -5.86
CA PRO A 34 6.92 3.62 -5.74
C PRO A 34 6.27 3.50 -7.13
N ILE A 35 5.42 2.48 -7.31
CA ILE A 35 4.67 2.24 -8.56
C ILE A 35 3.28 2.90 -8.50
N ASP A 36 2.56 2.72 -7.39
CA ASP A 36 1.18 3.20 -7.23
C ASP A 36 0.92 3.45 -5.73
N TYR A 37 0.10 4.44 -5.40
CA TYR A 37 -0.36 4.71 -4.04
C TYR A 37 -1.84 5.10 -4.04
N ARG A 38 -2.58 4.64 -3.04
CA ARG A 38 -4.03 4.92 -2.90
C ARG A 38 -4.38 5.28 -1.48
N ILE A 39 -5.24 6.29 -1.34
CA ILE A 39 -5.91 6.60 -0.08
C ILE A 39 -6.97 5.53 0.15
N TYR A 40 -6.93 4.89 1.31
CA TYR A 40 -7.91 3.91 1.73
C TYR A 40 -9.06 4.59 2.47
N ASP A 41 -10.24 4.55 1.86
CA ASP A 41 -11.48 5.08 2.40
C ASP A 41 -12.57 4.01 2.29
N LYS A 42 -12.78 3.27 3.38
CA LYS A 42 -13.70 2.13 3.39
C LYS A 42 -15.16 2.53 3.14
N ASP A 43 -15.54 3.73 3.56
CA ASP A 43 -16.95 4.15 3.55
C ASP A 43 -17.34 4.74 2.20
N SER A 44 -16.37 5.25 1.44
CA SER A 44 -16.60 5.76 0.09
C SER A 44 -16.66 4.66 -0.98
N ASP A 45 -15.79 3.65 -0.94
CA ASP A 45 -15.68 2.65 -2.02
C ASP A 45 -16.07 1.21 -1.63
N GLY A 46 -16.26 0.92 -0.35
CA GLY A 46 -16.59 -0.41 0.18
C GLY A 46 -15.50 -1.46 -0.04
N LYS A 47 -14.31 -1.09 -0.53
CA LYS A 47 -13.21 -2.01 -0.79
C LYS A 47 -12.40 -2.24 0.47
N THR A 48 -11.68 -3.35 0.50
CA THR A 48 -10.68 -3.61 1.53
C THR A 48 -9.30 -3.19 1.03
N LYS A 49 -8.36 -2.96 1.94
CA LYS A 49 -6.95 -2.73 1.58
C LYS A 49 -6.39 -3.84 0.66
N ASN A 50 -6.84 -5.09 0.85
CA ASN A 50 -6.42 -6.21 0.00
C ASN A 50 -7.04 -6.16 -1.39
N THR A 51 -8.31 -5.76 -1.50
CA THR A 51 -8.96 -5.54 -2.80
C THR A 51 -8.20 -4.50 -3.62
N HIS A 52 -7.84 -3.37 -3.01
CA HIS A 52 -7.01 -2.35 -3.67
C HIS A 52 -5.66 -2.91 -4.11
N PHE A 53 -4.97 -3.62 -3.24
CA PHE A 53 -3.66 -4.19 -3.55
C PHE A 53 -3.73 -5.15 -4.75
N SER A 54 -4.73 -6.02 -4.81
CA SER A 54 -4.94 -6.92 -5.94
C SER A 54 -5.19 -6.17 -7.26
N GLU A 55 -5.96 -5.09 -7.22
CA GLU A 55 -6.20 -4.23 -8.39
C GLU A 55 -4.92 -3.50 -8.83
N MET A 56 -4.17 -2.93 -7.90
CA MET A 56 -2.88 -2.28 -8.16
C MET A 56 -1.90 -3.25 -8.80
N LEU A 57 -1.82 -4.49 -8.29
CA LEU A 57 -0.96 -5.53 -8.84
C LEU A 57 -1.40 -5.97 -10.24
N ALA A 58 -2.71 -6.10 -10.49
CA ALA A 58 -3.22 -6.44 -11.81
C ALA A 58 -2.85 -5.37 -12.85
N LEU A 59 -3.00 -4.10 -12.51
CA LEU A 59 -2.59 -2.97 -13.37
C LEU A 59 -1.07 -2.97 -13.61
N ALA A 60 -0.28 -3.14 -12.55
CA ALA A 60 1.17 -3.15 -12.66
C ALA A 60 1.68 -4.27 -13.59
N ARG A 61 1.07 -5.46 -13.56
CA ARG A 61 1.40 -6.58 -14.47
C ARG A 61 1.12 -6.28 -15.93
N VAL A 62 0.07 -5.50 -16.21
CA VAL A 62 -0.29 -5.11 -17.58
C VAL A 62 0.64 -4.01 -18.09
N SER A 63 1.02 -3.07 -17.23
CA SER A 63 1.82 -1.89 -17.59
C SER A 63 3.34 -2.15 -17.59
N HIS A 64 3.84 -3.06 -16.76
CA HIS A 64 5.28 -3.35 -16.63
C HIS A 64 5.58 -4.84 -16.93
N LYS A 65 6.20 -5.11 -18.09
CA LYS A 65 6.74 -6.42 -18.46
C LYS A 65 8.10 -6.69 -17.77
N THR A 66 8.19 -6.58 -16.45
CA THR A 66 9.46 -6.79 -15.74
C THR A 66 9.30 -7.79 -14.62
N ASN A 67 10.29 -8.68 -14.51
CA ASN A 67 10.41 -9.74 -13.51
C ASN A 67 10.09 -9.19 -12.11
N LEU A 68 9.01 -9.67 -11.51
CA LEU A 68 8.51 -9.20 -10.22
C LEU A 68 9.54 -9.50 -9.11
N GLY A 69 10.36 -8.51 -8.79
CA GLY A 69 11.00 -8.39 -7.48
C GLY A 69 9.94 -8.17 -6.40
N THR A 70 10.22 -8.66 -5.20
CA THR A 70 9.34 -8.75 -4.03
C THR A 70 8.40 -7.56 -3.88
N LEU A 71 7.09 -7.82 -3.91
CA LEU A 71 6.05 -6.81 -3.75
C LEU A 71 5.67 -6.67 -2.27
N ILE A 72 6.08 -5.56 -1.64
CA ILE A 72 5.85 -5.33 -0.22
C ILE A 72 4.63 -4.43 -0.03
N LYS A 73 3.59 -4.95 0.63
CA LYS A 73 2.50 -4.14 1.17
C LYS A 73 3.02 -3.40 2.40
N HIS A 74 3.38 -2.13 2.26
CA HIS A 74 3.56 -1.27 3.43
C HIS A 74 2.17 -0.79 3.88
N GLY A 75 1.72 -1.35 4.99
CA GLY A 75 0.54 -0.86 5.69
C GLY A 75 0.90 0.33 6.57
N CYS A 76 0.18 1.44 6.36
CA CYS A 76 0.05 2.56 7.29
C CYS A 76 1.26 3.50 7.38
N ALA A 77 1.20 4.66 6.69
CA ALA A 77 2.03 5.80 7.06
C ALA A 77 1.40 6.40 8.33
N GLN A 78 2.10 6.27 9.45
CA GLN A 78 1.73 6.85 10.73
C GLN A 78 2.59 8.08 10.91
N GLN A 79 1.97 9.26 10.92
CA GLN A 79 2.56 10.44 11.54
C GLN A 79 2.56 10.23 13.07
#